data_AF-A0A7J9FY69-F1
#
_entry.id   AF-A0A7J9FY69-F1
#
_cell.length_a   1.000
_cell.length_b   1.000
_cell.length_c   1.000
_cell.angle_alpha   90.00
_cell.angle_beta   90.00
_cell.angle_gamma   90.00
#
_symmetry.space_group_name_H-M   'P 1'
#
loop_
_entity.id
_entity.type
_entity.pdbx_description
1 polymer ?
#
loop_
_entity_poly.entity_id
_entity_poly.type
_entity_poly.pdbx_seq_one_letter_code
_entity_poly.pdbx_strand_id
1 'polypeptide(L)'
;MAETDPKRLMDPKTGFSHQTGTYSSLRPPLPLPPINQPFSVAEFCLSLFHRTSTDGSTTFVINETAGESLSYSQFVSQVRSLAYSLQQRYSLSQNDVAFVVSPPSIHIPVVYFALLSLGIIVSPSNPLSSNSEIAHQIQLSKSVIAFATSKTFHKIPSLKHGTILLDSPEFLSMLTQSNVDNIIKSVKINQSDTAAILYSSGTTGQVKGVMVTHRNLIGIMAIIHRYNMNQGKDNDKPPPRPVTFFTLPLFHVFGFFMLLGMVLSASTVVLVERFDFEEMLRAVEKYKVTGMPVSPPVVVALVKSDLTKKYNLSSLQRLGCGGASLGEEMAQRFKKKFPNVLLAQPLSAAEFCFSIFNNTFTDGATTFSVNVTTGKTLSYSQFVSQVRSLTYSLQQRFSLSQNDVAFILSPPSIHIPVVYFALLSLGIVVSPANPLSSNSEIAHQIQLSKPVVAFVTSETSHKIPSLKHGTVLLDSPEFLSFILQEPPAESKA
;
A
#
# COMPACT_ATOMS: atom_id res chain seq x y z
N MET A 1 -24.95 39.13 -1.26
CA MET A 1 -24.59 38.02 -0.34
C MET A 1 -23.13 37.72 -0.59
N ALA A 2 -22.26 38.04 0.38
CA ALA A 2 -20.83 37.74 0.26
C ALA A 2 -20.64 36.22 0.33
N GLU A 3 -20.08 35.62 -0.72
CA GLU A 3 -19.59 34.25 -0.70
C GLU A 3 -18.54 34.13 0.41
N THR A 4 -18.87 33.37 1.45
CA THR A 4 -17.98 33.08 2.56
C THR A 4 -16.91 32.11 2.06
N ASP A 5 -15.66 32.59 1.99
CA ASP A 5 -14.49 31.77 1.63
C ASP A 5 -14.45 30.52 2.53
N PRO A 6 -14.59 29.29 1.98
CA PRO A 6 -14.66 28.05 2.76
C PRO A 6 -13.39 27.79 3.58
N LYS A 7 -12.27 28.48 3.30
CA LYS A 7 -11.05 28.40 4.12
C LYS A 7 -11.19 29.06 5.50
N ARG A 8 -12.15 29.96 5.71
CA ARG A 8 -12.36 30.61 7.03
C ARG A 8 -13.13 29.75 8.03
N LEU A 9 -13.66 28.60 7.63
CA LEU A 9 -14.54 27.76 8.43
C LEU A 9 -13.95 26.37 8.78
N MET A 10 -12.71 26.11 8.34
CA MET A 10 -11.98 24.89 8.70
C MET A 10 -11.03 25.15 9.87
N ASP A 11 -10.94 24.20 10.79
CA ASP A 11 -9.92 24.23 11.83
C ASP A 11 -8.51 24.14 11.18
N PRO A 12 -7.66 25.17 11.32
CA PRO A 12 -6.35 25.19 10.68
C PRO A 12 -5.34 24.20 11.28
N LYS A 13 -5.61 23.63 12.45
CA LYS A 13 -4.74 22.63 13.10
C LYS A 13 -5.08 21.20 12.72
N THR A 14 -6.33 20.93 12.34
CA THR A 14 -6.80 19.56 12.06
C THR A 14 -7.37 19.36 10.67
N GLY A 15 -7.79 20.45 10.01
CA GLY A 15 -8.42 20.43 8.70
C GLY A 15 -9.88 20.00 8.75
N PHE A 16 -10.47 19.91 9.94
CA PHE A 16 -11.86 19.53 10.14
C PHE A 16 -12.82 20.69 9.84
N SER A 17 -13.91 20.39 9.14
CA SER A 17 -15.02 21.31 8.89
C SER A 17 -16.23 20.87 9.71
N HIS A 18 -16.63 21.68 10.70
CA HIS A 18 -17.82 21.41 11.52
C HIS A 18 -19.13 21.45 10.72
N GLN A 19 -19.15 22.15 9.58
CA GLN A 19 -20.33 22.28 8.72
C GLN A 19 -20.56 21.03 7.86
N THR A 20 -19.49 20.45 7.30
CA THR A 20 -19.57 19.30 6.39
C THR A 20 -19.29 17.98 7.10
N GLY A 21 -18.71 18.00 8.29
CA GLY A 21 -18.27 16.80 9.01
C GLY A 21 -17.09 16.10 8.33
N THR A 22 -16.34 16.79 7.46
CA THR A 22 -15.25 16.21 6.67
C THR A 22 -13.89 16.75 7.09
N TYR A 23 -12.85 15.91 6.94
CA TYR A 23 -11.46 16.30 7.09
C TYR A 23 -10.85 16.64 5.73
N SER A 24 -10.12 17.75 5.69
CA SER A 24 -9.28 18.13 4.56
C SER A 24 -7.82 18.08 4.96
N SER A 25 -6.96 17.69 4.03
CA SER A 25 -5.51 17.76 4.25
C SER A 25 -5.10 19.21 4.53
N LEU A 26 -4.39 19.44 5.64
CA LEU A 26 -3.78 20.73 5.96
C LEU A 26 -2.63 21.11 5.02
N ARG A 27 -2.11 20.13 4.27
CA ARG A 27 -1.09 20.39 3.25
C ARG A 27 -1.74 21.15 2.09
N PRO A 28 -1.07 22.18 1.56
CA PRO A 28 -1.55 22.90 0.38
C PRO A 28 -1.89 21.93 -0.76
N PRO A 29 -2.94 22.22 -1.57
CA PRO A 29 -3.29 21.41 -2.72
C PRO A 29 -2.08 21.12 -3.61
N LEU A 30 -2.04 19.92 -4.17
CA LEU A 30 -1.02 19.54 -5.13
C LEU A 30 -1.40 20.11 -6.51
N PRO A 31 -0.47 20.81 -7.19
CA PRO A 31 -0.70 21.21 -8.57
C PRO A 31 -0.66 19.97 -9.45
N LEU A 32 -1.82 19.41 -9.76
CA LEU A 32 -1.96 18.34 -10.74
C LEU A 32 -2.14 18.96 -12.14
N PRO A 33 -1.70 18.27 -13.21
CA PRO A 33 -2.01 18.67 -14.58
C PRO A 33 -3.53 18.91 -14.76
N PRO A 34 -3.97 19.88 -15.58
CA PRO A 34 -5.39 20.08 -15.88
C PRO A 34 -6.03 18.79 -16.39
N ILE A 35 -7.24 18.46 -15.92
CA ILE A 35 -7.87 17.16 -16.23
C ILE A 35 -8.10 16.92 -17.73
N ASN A 36 -8.30 18.00 -18.49
CA ASN A 36 -8.53 17.98 -19.93
C ASN A 36 -7.24 17.92 -20.76
N GLN A 37 -6.08 18.07 -20.13
CA GLN A 37 -4.80 17.95 -20.83
C GLN A 37 -4.51 16.46 -21.08
N PRO A 38 -4.34 16.02 -22.34
CA PRO A 38 -3.91 14.66 -22.63
C PRO A 38 -2.54 14.44 -22.02
N PHE A 39 -2.46 13.53 -21.04
CA PHE A 39 -1.23 13.31 -20.31
C PHE A 39 -1.27 11.94 -19.63
N SER A 40 -0.36 11.07 -20.05
CA SER A 40 -0.20 9.76 -19.43
C SER A 40 0.62 9.84 -18.15
N VAL A 41 0.49 8.84 -17.29
CA VAL A 41 1.36 8.73 -16.11
C VAL A 41 2.83 8.47 -16.49
N ALA A 42 3.08 7.80 -17.61
CA ALA A 42 4.43 7.56 -18.11
C ALA A 42 5.11 8.89 -18.48
N GLU A 43 4.43 9.74 -19.25
CA GLU A 43 4.89 11.10 -19.58
C GLU A 43 5.03 11.96 -18.34
N PHE A 44 4.10 11.89 -17.39
CA PHE A 44 4.20 12.63 -16.12
C PHE A 44 5.50 12.28 -15.38
N CYS A 45 5.78 10.99 -15.19
CA CYS A 45 7.00 10.54 -14.51
C CYS A 45 8.27 10.94 -15.28
N LEU A 46 8.29 10.74 -16.60
CA LEU A 46 9.43 11.09 -17.47
C LEU A 46 9.65 12.60 -17.59
N SER A 47 8.61 13.43 -17.47
CA SER A 47 8.75 14.90 -17.52
C SER A 47 9.44 15.47 -16.29
N LEU A 48 9.25 14.84 -15.13
CA LEU A 48 9.87 15.22 -13.86
C LEU A 48 11.30 14.69 -13.74
N PHE A 49 11.62 13.65 -14.51
CA PHE A 49 12.94 13.07 -14.67
C PHE A 49 13.96 14.04 -15.35
N HIS A 50 13.51 15.09 -16.06
CA HIS A 50 14.37 15.95 -16.88
C HIS A 50 15.10 17.12 -16.17
N ARG A 51 15.03 17.27 -14.84
CA ARG A 51 15.66 18.43 -14.14
C ARG A 51 16.87 18.10 -13.27
N THR A 52 17.38 16.86 -13.27
CA THR A 52 18.53 16.49 -12.42
C THR A 52 19.57 15.64 -13.16
N SER A 53 20.41 16.28 -14.00
CA SER A 53 21.82 15.88 -14.22
C SER A 53 22.10 14.39 -14.50
N THR A 54 21.38 13.71 -15.39
CA THR A 54 21.89 12.43 -15.91
C THR A 54 22.88 12.74 -17.02
N ASP A 55 24.17 12.64 -16.73
CA ASP A 55 25.04 12.03 -17.74
C ASP A 55 24.38 10.68 -18.10
N GLY A 56 24.29 10.34 -19.38
CA GLY A 56 23.49 9.19 -19.82
C GLY A 56 23.85 7.83 -19.18
N SER A 57 24.90 7.77 -18.36
CA SER A 57 25.41 6.62 -17.61
C SER A 57 24.67 6.33 -16.29
N THR A 58 23.84 7.24 -15.77
CA THR A 58 23.20 7.03 -14.46
C THR A 58 22.38 5.73 -14.44
N THR A 59 22.70 4.83 -13.50
CA THR A 59 22.04 3.53 -13.36
C THR A 59 20.62 3.68 -12.85
N PHE A 60 19.66 3.13 -13.60
CA PHE A 60 18.25 3.08 -13.22
C PHE A 60 17.94 1.82 -12.42
N VAL A 61 18.20 0.65 -12.99
CA VAL A 61 17.86 -0.62 -12.35
C VAL A 61 19.00 -1.62 -12.48
N ILE A 62 19.22 -2.38 -11.41
CA ILE A 62 20.19 -3.47 -11.33
C ILE A 62 19.40 -4.71 -10.93
N ASN A 63 19.50 -5.79 -11.69
CA ASN A 63 19.06 -7.11 -11.27
C ASN A 63 20.28 -7.86 -10.75
N GLU A 64 20.47 -7.87 -9.43
CA GLU A 64 21.67 -8.47 -8.82
C GLU A 64 21.75 -9.96 -9.08
N THR A 65 20.61 -10.66 -9.05
CA THR A 65 20.55 -12.12 -9.26
C THR A 65 20.98 -12.50 -10.68
N ALA A 66 20.62 -11.69 -11.68
CA ALA A 66 20.98 -11.93 -13.08
C ALA A 66 22.32 -11.27 -13.51
N GLY A 67 22.88 -10.38 -12.69
CA GLY A 67 24.07 -9.61 -13.04
C GLY A 67 23.84 -8.56 -14.13
N GLU A 68 22.60 -8.11 -14.30
CA GLU A 68 22.20 -7.18 -15.36
C GLU A 68 21.96 -5.78 -14.80
N SER A 69 22.19 -4.75 -15.62
CA SER A 69 21.87 -3.37 -15.25
C SER A 69 21.37 -2.58 -16.46
N LEU A 70 20.53 -1.60 -16.19
CA LEU A 70 19.98 -0.69 -17.18
C LEU A 70 20.20 0.75 -16.71
N SER A 71 20.81 1.58 -17.54
CA SER A 71 20.91 3.02 -17.30
C SER A 71 19.60 3.73 -17.65
N TYR A 72 19.42 4.95 -17.17
CA TYR A 72 18.25 5.76 -17.52
C TYR A 72 18.21 6.10 -19.02
N SER A 73 19.35 6.35 -19.67
CA SER A 73 19.37 6.63 -21.11
C SER A 73 18.94 5.40 -21.92
N GLN A 74 19.42 4.21 -21.53
CA GLN A 74 19.00 2.95 -22.11
C GLN A 74 17.53 2.71 -21.86
N PHE A 75 17.04 2.91 -20.62
CA PHE A 75 15.62 2.77 -20.29
C PHE A 75 14.72 3.64 -21.17
N VAL A 76 15.02 4.94 -21.29
CA VAL A 76 14.22 5.86 -22.13
C VAL A 76 14.28 5.44 -23.61
N SER A 77 15.46 5.09 -24.11
CA SER A 77 15.63 4.62 -25.49
C SER A 77 14.86 3.32 -25.75
N GLN A 78 14.94 2.34 -24.85
CA GLN A 78 14.25 1.06 -24.96
C GLN A 78 12.73 1.22 -24.85
N VAL A 79 12.22 2.12 -24.00
CA VAL A 79 10.79 2.43 -23.91
C VAL A 79 10.26 2.94 -25.26
N ARG A 80 10.98 3.88 -25.88
CA ARG A 80 10.61 4.43 -27.19
C ARG A 80 10.70 3.39 -28.30
N SER A 81 11.79 2.62 -28.31
CA SER A 81 12.00 1.53 -29.27
C SER A 81 10.91 0.47 -29.17
N LEU A 82 10.55 0.06 -27.95
CA LEU A 82 9.52 -0.94 -27.72
C LEU A 82 8.15 -0.39 -28.14
N ALA A 83 7.82 0.84 -27.77
CA ALA A 83 6.57 1.48 -28.16
C ALA A 83 6.43 1.58 -29.70
N TYR A 84 7.50 1.99 -30.39
CA TYR A 84 7.55 1.99 -31.86
C TYR A 84 7.35 0.58 -32.43
N SER A 85 8.10 -0.41 -31.94
CA SER A 85 8.01 -1.80 -32.43
C SER A 85 6.61 -2.37 -32.25
N LEU A 86 5.94 -2.06 -31.14
CA LEU A 86 4.56 -2.48 -30.88
C LEU A 86 3.59 -1.87 -31.90
N GLN A 87 3.73 -0.57 -32.21
CA GLN A 87 2.90 0.10 -33.23
C GLN A 87 3.09 -0.47 -34.64
N GLN A 88 4.30 -0.91 -35.00
CA GLN A 88 4.57 -1.45 -36.34
C GLN A 88 4.11 -2.90 -36.49
N ARG A 89 4.27 -3.71 -35.44
CA ARG A 89 4.04 -5.16 -35.51
C ARG A 89 2.62 -5.57 -35.14
N TYR A 90 1.92 -4.77 -34.34
CA TYR A 90 0.62 -5.13 -33.81
C TYR A 90 -0.39 -4.01 -34.00
N SER A 91 -1.61 -4.38 -34.41
CA SER A 91 -2.74 -3.46 -34.52
C SER A 91 -3.43 -3.23 -33.16
N LEU A 92 -2.64 -2.82 -32.17
CA LEU A 92 -3.14 -2.47 -30.83
C LEU A 92 -3.83 -1.11 -30.86
N SER A 93 -4.96 -1.02 -30.18
CA SER A 93 -5.75 0.20 -30.02
C SER A 93 -5.68 0.69 -28.58
N GLN A 94 -5.93 1.98 -28.37
CA GLN A 94 -6.10 2.53 -27.03
C GLN A 94 -7.17 1.75 -26.26
N ASN A 95 -6.93 1.49 -24.98
CA ASN A 95 -7.72 0.63 -24.09
C ASN A 95 -7.65 -0.87 -24.35
N ASP A 96 -6.87 -1.35 -25.33
CA ASP A 96 -6.50 -2.76 -25.37
C ASP A 96 -5.72 -3.11 -24.10
N VAL A 97 -5.85 -4.36 -23.63
CA VAL A 97 -5.22 -4.81 -22.40
C VAL A 97 -4.05 -5.75 -22.72
N ALA A 98 -2.87 -5.41 -22.20
CA ALA A 98 -1.67 -6.23 -22.25
C ALA A 98 -1.48 -6.95 -20.91
N PHE A 99 -1.54 -8.28 -20.94
CA PHE A 99 -1.27 -9.10 -19.75
C PHE A 99 0.25 -9.24 -19.55
N VAL A 100 0.76 -9.06 -18.34
CA VAL A 100 2.20 -9.16 -18.06
C VAL A 100 2.47 -10.17 -16.95
N VAL A 101 3.20 -11.24 -17.24
CA VAL A 101 3.49 -12.31 -16.29
C VAL A 101 4.97 -12.70 -16.35
N SER A 102 5.76 -12.09 -15.48
CA SER A 102 7.21 -12.28 -15.43
C SER A 102 7.70 -12.32 -13.99
N PRO A 103 8.74 -13.13 -13.69
CA PRO A 103 9.62 -12.86 -12.56
C PRO A 103 10.19 -11.43 -12.61
N PRO A 104 10.72 -10.91 -11.48
CA PRO A 104 11.43 -9.62 -11.47
C PRO A 104 12.50 -9.57 -12.57
N SER A 105 12.49 -8.52 -13.38
CA SER A 105 13.39 -8.35 -14.53
C SER A 105 13.57 -6.87 -14.84
N ILE A 106 14.75 -6.51 -15.38
CA ILE A 106 15.05 -5.15 -15.86
C ILE A 106 14.16 -4.73 -17.04
N HIS A 107 13.53 -5.67 -17.73
CA HIS A 107 12.64 -5.38 -18.86
C HIS A 107 11.23 -4.95 -18.44
N ILE A 108 10.79 -5.29 -17.23
CA ILE A 108 9.42 -4.96 -16.78
C ILE A 108 9.15 -3.46 -16.73
N PRO A 109 10.06 -2.62 -16.19
CA PRO A 109 9.92 -1.17 -16.31
C PRO A 109 9.75 -0.69 -17.75
N VAL A 110 10.54 -1.24 -18.68
CA VAL A 110 10.50 -0.86 -20.10
C VAL A 110 9.14 -1.21 -20.70
N VAL A 111 8.65 -2.43 -20.45
CA VAL A 111 7.33 -2.91 -20.91
C VAL A 111 6.22 -2.03 -20.37
N TYR A 112 6.18 -1.76 -19.07
CA TYR A 112 5.13 -0.94 -18.47
C TYR A 112 5.11 0.47 -19.06
N PHE A 113 6.27 1.14 -19.15
CA PHE A 113 6.32 2.50 -19.67
C PHE A 113 6.01 2.58 -21.17
N ALA A 114 6.41 1.59 -21.97
CA ALA A 114 6.05 1.53 -23.39
C ALA A 114 4.54 1.37 -23.58
N LEU A 115 3.91 0.44 -22.84
CA LEU A 115 2.46 0.21 -22.90
C LEU A 115 1.66 1.43 -22.43
N LEU A 116 2.05 2.01 -21.29
CA LEU A 116 1.42 3.22 -20.75
C LEU A 116 1.55 4.43 -21.68
N SER A 117 2.65 4.55 -22.43
CA SER A 117 2.85 5.64 -23.41
C SER A 117 2.04 5.43 -24.69
N LEU A 118 1.53 4.22 -24.93
CA LEU A 118 0.67 3.88 -26.06
C LEU A 118 -0.83 3.86 -25.68
N GLY A 119 -1.17 4.14 -24.41
CA GLY A 119 -2.55 4.03 -23.91
C GLY A 119 -3.05 2.59 -23.84
N ILE A 120 -2.12 1.62 -23.76
CA ILE A 120 -2.42 0.21 -23.57
C ILE A 120 -2.48 -0.07 -22.07
N ILE A 121 -3.55 -0.72 -21.64
CA ILE A 121 -3.80 -1.02 -20.22
C ILE A 121 -2.86 -2.13 -19.78
N VAL A 122 -2.07 -1.86 -18.74
CA VAL A 122 -1.15 -2.85 -18.17
C VAL A 122 -1.91 -3.73 -17.16
N SER A 123 -1.94 -5.04 -17.39
CA SER A 123 -2.52 -5.99 -16.45
C SER A 123 -1.49 -7.01 -15.98
N PRO A 124 -0.73 -6.70 -14.92
CA PRO A 124 0.32 -7.58 -14.46
C PRO A 124 -0.21 -8.65 -13.50
N SER A 125 0.43 -9.82 -13.52
CA SER A 125 0.06 -10.97 -12.69
C SER A 125 1.27 -11.62 -12.03
N ASN A 126 0.98 -12.32 -10.93
CA ASN A 126 1.98 -13.10 -10.21
C ASN A 126 2.46 -14.27 -11.08
N PRO A 127 3.77 -14.38 -11.40
CA PRO A 127 4.30 -15.51 -12.13
C PRO A 127 4.13 -16.85 -11.40
N LEU A 128 3.90 -16.83 -10.08
CA LEU A 128 3.62 -18.01 -9.26
C LEU A 128 2.14 -18.44 -9.29
N SER A 129 1.25 -17.65 -9.87
CA SER A 129 -0.16 -18.03 -10.05
C SER A 129 -0.28 -19.35 -10.84
N SER A 130 -1.30 -20.11 -10.52
CA SER A 130 -1.71 -21.30 -11.27
C SER A 130 -2.22 -20.95 -12.67
N ASN A 131 -2.25 -21.94 -13.56
CA ASN A 131 -2.76 -21.77 -14.92
C ASN A 131 -4.23 -21.34 -14.92
N SER A 132 -5.04 -21.87 -14.00
CA SER A 132 -6.45 -21.49 -13.85
C SER A 132 -6.62 -20.04 -13.39
N GLU A 133 -5.79 -19.57 -12.45
CA GLU A 133 -5.82 -18.18 -12.00
C GLU A 133 -5.41 -17.22 -13.12
N ILE A 134 -4.35 -17.54 -13.86
CA ILE A 134 -3.90 -16.73 -15.00
C ILE A 134 -4.96 -16.70 -16.10
N ALA A 135 -5.54 -17.85 -16.46
CA ALA A 135 -6.61 -17.92 -17.45
C ALA A 135 -7.83 -17.11 -17.02
N HIS A 136 -8.24 -17.21 -15.75
CA HIS A 136 -9.34 -16.43 -15.20
C HIS A 136 -9.05 -14.93 -15.23
N GLN A 137 -7.84 -14.52 -14.86
CA GLN A 137 -7.43 -13.11 -14.89
C GLN A 137 -7.42 -12.55 -16.32
N ILE A 138 -6.86 -13.28 -17.29
CA ILE A 138 -6.88 -12.91 -18.71
C ILE A 138 -8.30 -12.77 -19.24
N GLN A 139 -9.20 -13.67 -18.85
CA GLN A 139 -10.62 -13.59 -19.22
C GLN A 139 -11.27 -12.36 -18.59
N LEU A 140 -10.98 -12.09 -17.31
CA LEU A 140 -11.53 -10.97 -16.56
C LEU A 140 -11.06 -9.62 -17.12
N SER A 141 -9.77 -9.51 -17.47
CA SER A 141 -9.17 -8.31 -18.03
C SER A 141 -9.39 -8.16 -19.54
N LYS A 142 -9.87 -9.21 -20.22
CA LYS A 142 -10.04 -9.25 -21.68
C LYS A 142 -8.74 -8.92 -22.43
N SER A 143 -7.63 -9.49 -21.95
CA SER A 143 -6.31 -9.24 -22.54
C SER A 143 -6.22 -9.75 -23.98
N VAL A 144 -5.66 -8.92 -24.86
CA VAL A 144 -5.52 -9.24 -26.31
C VAL A 144 -4.10 -9.63 -26.69
N ILE A 145 -3.12 -9.31 -25.84
CA ILE A 145 -1.70 -9.63 -25.97
C ILE A 145 -1.12 -9.95 -24.60
N ALA A 146 -0.10 -10.80 -24.55
CA ALA A 146 0.64 -11.09 -23.33
C ALA A 146 2.14 -10.84 -23.47
N PHE A 147 2.78 -10.50 -22.35
CA PHE A 147 4.22 -10.47 -22.18
C PHE A 147 4.58 -11.48 -21.09
N ALA A 148 5.38 -12.48 -21.44
CA ALA A 148 5.75 -13.58 -20.56
C ALA A 148 7.24 -13.91 -20.73
N THR A 149 7.77 -14.83 -19.93
CA THR A 149 9.07 -15.46 -20.20
C THR A 149 8.83 -16.85 -20.77
N SER A 150 9.84 -17.48 -21.35
CA SER A 150 9.79 -18.90 -21.75
C SER A 150 9.29 -19.81 -20.62
N LYS A 151 9.63 -19.47 -19.35
CA LYS A 151 9.19 -20.19 -18.15
C LYS A 151 7.71 -20.00 -17.81
N THR A 152 7.10 -18.86 -18.14
CA THR A 152 5.70 -18.54 -17.79
C THR A 152 4.73 -18.66 -18.98
N PHE A 153 5.25 -18.79 -20.20
CA PHE A 153 4.46 -18.87 -21.43
C PHE A 153 3.42 -19.99 -21.43
N HIS A 154 3.77 -21.18 -20.94
CA HIS A 154 2.88 -22.34 -20.91
C HIS A 154 1.59 -22.13 -20.10
N LYS A 155 1.53 -21.07 -19.28
CA LYS A 155 0.35 -20.72 -18.48
C LYS A 155 -0.64 -19.84 -19.24
N ILE A 156 -0.25 -19.33 -20.41
CA ILE A 156 -0.98 -18.31 -21.16
C ILE A 156 -1.83 -18.98 -22.25
N PRO A 157 -3.15 -18.79 -22.26
CA PRO A 157 -4.01 -19.24 -23.36
C PRO A 157 -3.73 -18.45 -24.64
N SER A 158 -4.19 -18.94 -25.79
CA SER A 158 -4.06 -18.21 -27.05
C SER A 158 -4.79 -16.87 -27.01
N LEU A 159 -4.11 -15.79 -27.41
CA LEU A 159 -4.64 -14.43 -27.47
C LEU A 159 -4.64 -13.90 -28.90
N LYS A 160 -5.46 -12.88 -29.17
CA LYS A 160 -5.62 -12.25 -30.50
C LYS A 160 -4.29 -11.85 -31.14
N HIS A 161 -3.37 -11.29 -30.36
CA HIS A 161 -2.04 -10.85 -30.81
C HIS A 161 -0.91 -11.74 -30.28
N GLY A 162 -1.25 -12.90 -29.71
CA GLY A 162 -0.27 -13.86 -29.19
C GLY A 162 0.42 -13.39 -27.90
N THR A 163 1.61 -13.96 -27.66
CA THR A 163 2.45 -13.66 -26.50
C THR A 163 3.86 -13.29 -26.96
N ILE A 164 4.40 -12.21 -26.41
CA ILE A 164 5.79 -11.80 -26.59
C ILE A 164 6.62 -12.36 -25.42
N LEU A 165 7.69 -13.09 -25.74
CA LEU A 165 8.60 -13.66 -24.76
C LEU A 165 9.72 -12.66 -24.44
N LEU A 166 9.79 -12.20 -23.19
CA LEU A 166 10.73 -11.18 -22.71
C LEU A 166 12.19 -11.63 -22.72
N ASP A 167 12.42 -12.93 -22.76
CA ASP A 167 13.73 -13.58 -22.80
C ASP A 167 14.08 -14.09 -24.22
N SER A 168 13.33 -13.68 -25.25
CA SER A 168 13.60 -14.09 -26.63
C SER A 168 14.43 -13.07 -27.42
N PRO A 169 15.22 -13.53 -28.42
CA PRO A 169 15.94 -12.64 -29.32
C PRO A 169 15.01 -11.65 -30.06
N GLU A 170 13.79 -12.07 -30.39
CA GLU A 170 12.80 -11.23 -31.05
C GLU A 170 12.40 -10.04 -30.18
N PHE A 171 12.17 -10.25 -28.88
CA PHE A 171 11.88 -9.16 -27.95
C PHE A 171 13.08 -8.23 -27.79
N LEU A 172 14.29 -8.77 -27.63
CA LEU A 172 15.50 -7.94 -27.53
C LEU A 172 15.70 -7.08 -28.79
N SER A 173 15.39 -7.60 -29.99
CA SER A 173 15.44 -6.80 -31.23
C SER A 173 14.42 -5.65 -31.26
N MET A 174 13.32 -5.75 -30.51
CA MET A 174 12.33 -4.67 -30.36
C MET A 174 12.82 -3.54 -29.45
N LEU A 175 13.90 -3.73 -28.70
CA LEU A 175 14.46 -2.75 -27.77
C LEU A 175 15.56 -1.87 -28.38
N THR A 176 16.03 -2.18 -29.59
CA THR A 176 17.22 -1.55 -30.22
C THR A 176 16.91 -0.75 -31.48
N GLN A 177 15.68 -0.28 -31.67
CA GLN A 177 15.28 0.55 -32.80
C GLN A 177 15.82 1.98 -32.64
N SER A 178 16.49 2.50 -33.67
CA SER A 178 17.13 3.82 -33.66
C SER A 178 16.26 4.88 -34.35
N ASN A 179 16.45 6.15 -33.97
CA ASN A 179 15.82 7.31 -34.62
C ASN A 179 14.27 7.27 -34.66
N VAL A 180 13.66 6.62 -33.68
CA VAL A 180 12.19 6.44 -33.63
C VAL A 180 11.42 7.70 -33.21
N ASP A 181 12.10 8.71 -32.63
CA ASP A 181 11.46 9.91 -32.05
C ASP A 181 10.59 10.68 -33.06
N ASN A 182 11.00 10.71 -34.33
CA ASN A 182 10.27 11.42 -35.39
C ASN A 182 9.19 10.56 -36.08
N ILE A 183 9.16 9.26 -35.82
CA ILE A 183 8.36 8.28 -36.59
C ILE A 183 7.29 7.63 -35.70
N ILE A 184 7.52 7.56 -34.38
CA ILE A 184 6.52 7.05 -33.44
C ILE A 184 5.27 7.92 -33.47
N LYS A 185 4.11 7.29 -33.66
CA LYS A 185 2.84 8.02 -33.70
C LYS A 185 2.46 8.39 -32.28
N SER A 186 2.33 9.69 -32.00
CA SER A 186 1.80 10.17 -30.72
C SER A 186 0.36 9.68 -30.55
N VAL A 187 0.04 9.17 -29.35
CA VAL A 187 -1.30 8.70 -28.98
C VAL A 187 -1.90 9.69 -27.99
N LYS A 188 -3.14 10.11 -28.21
CA LYS A 188 -3.85 10.99 -27.28
C LYS A 188 -4.43 10.19 -26.12
N ILE A 189 -3.83 10.32 -24.94
CA ILE A 189 -4.26 9.62 -23.72
C ILE A 189 -4.92 10.60 -22.76
N ASN A 190 -6.18 10.36 -22.41
CA ASN A 190 -6.87 11.18 -21.41
C ASN A 190 -6.51 10.67 -20.01
N GLN A 191 -6.45 11.58 -19.04
CA GLN A 191 -6.14 11.19 -17.66
C GLN A 191 -7.23 10.28 -17.04
N SER A 192 -8.46 10.32 -17.55
CA SER A 192 -9.55 9.42 -17.15
C SER A 192 -9.43 8.00 -17.71
N ASP A 193 -8.56 7.78 -18.70
CA ASP A 193 -8.41 6.46 -19.31
C ASP A 193 -7.77 5.49 -18.31
N THR A 194 -8.12 4.21 -18.44
CA THR A 194 -7.54 3.17 -17.60
C THR A 194 -6.08 2.98 -17.98
N ALA A 195 -5.20 3.00 -16.97
CA ALA A 195 -3.76 2.78 -17.14
C ALA A 195 -3.38 1.34 -16.78
N ALA A 196 -4.03 0.78 -15.76
CA ALA A 196 -3.74 -0.57 -15.29
C ALA A 196 -4.99 -1.30 -14.77
N ILE A 197 -4.99 -2.63 -14.87
CA ILE A 197 -5.93 -3.51 -14.19
C ILE A 197 -5.13 -4.38 -13.21
N LEU A 198 -5.35 -4.17 -11.91
CA LEU A 198 -4.64 -4.85 -10.82
C LEU A 198 -5.59 -5.78 -10.06
N TYR A 199 -5.10 -6.91 -9.56
CA TYR A 199 -5.96 -7.93 -8.96
C TYR A 199 -6.01 -7.84 -7.44
N SER A 200 -7.21 -8.03 -6.88
CA SER A 200 -7.43 -8.18 -5.44
C SER A 200 -8.20 -9.47 -5.14
N SER A 201 -7.95 -10.08 -3.98
CA SER A 201 -8.68 -11.27 -3.53
C SER A 201 -10.18 -11.02 -3.31
N GLY A 202 -10.58 -9.74 -3.15
CA GLY A 202 -11.96 -9.33 -2.95
C GLY A 202 -12.54 -9.79 -1.60
N THR A 203 -13.48 -9.03 -1.04
CA THR A 203 -14.21 -9.41 0.19
C THR A 203 -15.14 -10.62 0.00
N THR A 204 -15.40 -11.01 -1.25
CA THR A 204 -16.35 -12.06 -1.64
C THR A 204 -15.66 -13.36 -2.07
N GLY A 205 -14.33 -13.47 -1.88
CA GLY A 205 -13.53 -14.66 -2.22
C GLY A 205 -13.16 -14.84 -3.70
N GLN A 206 -13.82 -14.13 -4.62
CA GLN A 206 -13.47 -14.12 -6.04
C GLN A 206 -12.51 -12.97 -6.38
N VAL A 207 -11.52 -13.27 -7.23
CA VAL A 207 -10.55 -12.29 -7.73
C VAL A 207 -11.26 -11.20 -8.54
N LYS A 208 -10.99 -9.93 -8.19
CA LYS A 208 -11.53 -8.76 -8.88
C LYS A 208 -10.43 -7.98 -9.58
N GLY A 209 -10.69 -7.52 -10.81
CA GLY A 209 -9.84 -6.59 -11.54
C GLY A 209 -10.18 -5.15 -11.17
N VAL A 210 -9.22 -4.45 -10.57
CA VAL A 210 -9.32 -3.05 -10.16
C VAL A 210 -8.77 -2.19 -11.30
N MET A 211 -9.65 -1.44 -11.96
CA MET A 211 -9.25 -0.46 -12.96
C MET A 211 -8.64 0.77 -12.27
N VAL A 212 -7.41 1.10 -12.63
CA VAL A 212 -6.68 2.26 -12.12
C VAL A 212 -6.42 3.21 -13.28
N THR A 213 -6.93 4.44 -13.19
CA THR A 213 -6.77 5.43 -14.26
C THR A 213 -5.40 6.10 -14.23
N HIS A 214 -5.01 6.72 -15.35
CA HIS A 214 -3.83 7.59 -15.38
C HIS A 214 -3.91 8.69 -14.33
N ARG A 215 -5.09 9.28 -14.09
CA ARG A 215 -5.31 10.32 -13.07
C ARG A 215 -5.05 9.82 -11.66
N ASN A 216 -5.49 8.60 -11.33
CA ASN A 216 -5.23 8.00 -10.02
C ASN A 216 -3.71 7.89 -9.78
N LEU A 217 -2.99 7.39 -10.78
CA LEU A 217 -1.52 7.23 -10.67
C LEU A 217 -0.79 8.57 -10.66
N ILE A 218 -1.18 9.55 -11.50
CA ILE A 218 -0.62 10.91 -11.48
C ILE A 218 -0.81 11.56 -10.11
N GLY A 219 -1.98 11.39 -9.48
CA GLY A 219 -2.26 11.91 -8.15
C GLY A 219 -1.28 11.41 -7.09
N ILE A 220 -1.07 10.09 -7.01
CA ILE A 220 -0.11 9.50 -6.08
C ILE A 220 1.34 9.86 -6.44
N MET A 221 1.69 9.92 -7.73
CA MET A 221 3.01 10.33 -8.17
C MET A 221 3.33 11.78 -7.79
N ALA A 222 2.35 12.69 -7.88
CA ALA A 222 2.50 14.07 -7.43
C ALA A 222 2.70 14.18 -5.91
N ILE A 223 2.02 13.33 -5.12
CA ILE A 223 2.25 13.24 -3.67
C ILE A 223 3.69 12.82 -3.38
N ILE A 224 4.17 11.77 -4.04
CA ILE A 224 5.54 11.26 -3.88
C ILE A 224 6.56 12.32 -4.30
N HIS A 225 6.37 12.96 -5.46
CA HIS A 225 7.24 14.04 -5.93
C HIS A 225 7.38 15.15 -4.90
N ARG A 226 6.25 15.68 -4.39
CA ARG A 226 6.26 16.73 -3.37
C ARG A 226 6.94 16.28 -2.08
N TYR A 227 6.69 15.03 -1.67
CA TYR A 227 7.34 14.47 -0.49
C TYR A 227 8.87 14.49 -0.65
N ASN A 228 9.36 14.02 -1.80
CA ASN A 228 10.79 13.98 -2.11
C ASN A 228 11.40 15.38 -2.21
N MET A 229 10.71 16.35 -2.81
CA MET A 229 11.17 17.75 -2.90
C MET A 229 11.26 18.46 -1.54
N ASN A 230 10.49 18.03 -0.54
CA ASN A 230 10.53 18.63 0.79
C ASN A 230 11.58 17.97 1.70
N GLN A 231 12.15 16.83 1.30
CA GLN A 231 13.27 16.24 2.02
C GLN A 231 14.57 16.97 1.65
N GLY A 232 15.29 17.46 2.65
CA GLY A 232 16.56 18.16 2.46
C GLY A 232 16.49 19.69 2.44
N LYS A 233 15.34 20.32 2.72
CA LYS A 233 15.27 21.79 2.87
C LYS A 233 16.03 22.34 4.10
N ASP A 234 16.36 21.47 5.06
CA ASP A 234 17.12 21.84 6.26
C ASP A 234 18.65 21.75 6.07
N ASN A 235 19.14 21.24 4.94
CA ASN A 235 20.57 21.13 4.65
C ASN A 235 20.86 21.69 3.26
N ASP A 236 21.75 22.69 3.14
CA ASP A 236 22.12 23.40 1.88
C ASP A 236 22.69 22.52 0.75
N LYS A 237 22.68 21.19 0.89
CA LYS A 237 23.08 20.23 -0.14
C LYS A 237 21.87 19.40 -0.58
N PRO A 238 21.61 19.29 -1.90
CA PRO A 238 20.60 18.37 -2.39
C PRO A 238 20.92 16.95 -1.90
N PRO A 239 19.94 16.19 -1.40
CA PRO A 239 20.18 14.84 -0.92
C PRO A 239 20.77 13.97 -2.04
N PRO A 240 21.68 13.03 -1.72
CA PRO A 240 22.19 12.09 -2.71
C PRO A 240 21.03 11.32 -3.35
N ARG A 241 21.19 10.94 -4.63
CA ARG A 241 20.17 10.16 -5.35
C ARG A 241 19.79 8.91 -4.56
N PRO A 242 18.49 8.63 -4.37
CA PRO A 242 18.08 7.44 -3.63
C PRO A 242 18.50 6.16 -4.35
N VAL A 243 19.01 5.19 -3.59
CA VAL A 243 19.23 3.82 -4.03
C VAL A 243 18.32 2.92 -3.21
N THR A 244 17.36 2.26 -3.86
CA THR A 244 16.34 1.46 -3.18
C THR A 244 16.55 -0.02 -3.41
N PHE A 245 16.69 -0.78 -2.33
CA PHE A 245 16.63 -2.25 -2.41
C PHE A 245 15.17 -2.67 -2.50
N PHE A 246 14.80 -3.32 -3.60
CA PHE A 246 13.41 -3.49 -4.00
C PHE A 246 13.00 -4.95 -4.02
N THR A 247 12.24 -5.32 -2.99
CA THR A 247 11.73 -6.67 -2.73
C THR A 247 10.25 -6.82 -3.07
N LEU A 248 9.58 -5.72 -3.44
CA LEU A 248 8.16 -5.71 -3.70
C LEU A 248 7.87 -6.36 -5.06
N PRO A 249 6.84 -7.21 -5.16
CA PRO A 249 6.47 -7.77 -6.44
C PRO A 249 5.96 -6.66 -7.40
N LEU A 250 6.57 -6.54 -8.58
CA LEU A 250 6.23 -5.52 -9.58
C LEU A 250 4.81 -5.67 -10.17
N PHE A 251 4.19 -6.83 -10.00
CA PHE A 251 2.79 -7.06 -10.39
C PHE A 251 1.78 -6.58 -9.33
N HIS A 252 2.21 -6.46 -8.06
CA HIS A 252 1.35 -6.02 -6.98
C HIS A 252 1.23 -4.50 -7.00
N VAL A 253 0.06 -3.95 -6.62
CA VAL A 253 -0.19 -2.49 -6.67
C VAL A 253 0.92 -1.68 -6.00
N PHE A 254 1.43 -2.16 -4.86
CA PHE A 254 2.51 -1.48 -4.15
C PHE A 254 3.81 -1.44 -4.96
N GLY A 255 4.24 -2.57 -5.54
CA GLY A 255 5.42 -2.60 -6.39
C GLY A 255 5.22 -1.78 -7.68
N PHE A 256 4.03 -1.87 -8.27
CA PHE A 256 3.66 -1.16 -9.49
C PHE A 256 3.78 0.37 -9.35
N PHE A 257 3.13 0.99 -8.35
CA PHE A 257 3.22 2.44 -8.21
C PHE A 257 4.60 2.89 -7.69
N MET A 258 5.28 2.08 -6.86
CA MET A 258 6.62 2.42 -6.39
C MET A 258 7.62 2.46 -7.54
N LEU A 259 7.52 1.54 -8.50
CA LEU A 259 8.33 1.56 -9.71
C LEU A 259 8.14 2.87 -10.50
N LEU A 260 6.90 3.35 -10.65
CA LEU A 260 6.62 4.65 -11.28
C LEU A 260 7.28 5.79 -10.50
N GLY A 261 7.15 5.77 -9.17
CA GLY A 261 7.73 6.77 -8.27
C GLY A 261 9.26 6.82 -8.32
N MET A 262 9.91 5.68 -8.55
CA MET A 262 11.36 5.57 -8.69
C MET A 262 11.86 6.19 -10.00
N VAL A 263 11.15 5.97 -11.11
CA VAL A 263 11.45 6.66 -12.37
C VAL A 263 11.29 8.17 -12.21
N LEU A 264 10.18 8.61 -11.60
CA LEU A 264 9.92 10.01 -11.30
C LEU A 264 11.02 10.66 -10.45
N SER A 265 11.63 9.90 -9.53
CA SER A 265 12.62 10.39 -8.57
C SER A 265 14.07 10.18 -9.02
N ALA A 266 14.30 9.72 -10.25
CA ALA A 266 15.62 9.37 -10.78
C ALA A 266 16.43 8.45 -9.82
N SER A 267 15.74 7.52 -9.14
CA SER A 267 16.33 6.63 -8.13
C SER A 267 16.90 5.37 -8.77
N THR A 268 18.00 4.85 -8.21
CA THR A 268 18.52 3.52 -8.58
C THR A 268 17.74 2.44 -7.85
N VAL A 269 17.34 1.39 -8.56
CA VAL A 269 16.59 0.24 -8.05
C VAL A 269 17.47 -0.99 -8.06
N VAL A 270 17.67 -1.62 -6.90
CA VAL A 270 18.32 -2.92 -6.80
C VAL A 270 17.22 -3.97 -6.67
N LEU A 271 16.91 -4.64 -7.78
CA LEU A 271 15.93 -5.74 -7.86
C LEU A 271 16.57 -7.05 -7.41
N VAL A 272 15.77 -7.85 -6.71
CA VAL A 272 16.07 -9.24 -6.36
C VAL A 272 14.88 -10.13 -6.69
N GLU A 273 15.14 -11.35 -7.15
CA GLU A 273 14.07 -12.30 -7.46
C GLU A 273 13.44 -12.89 -6.19
N ARG A 274 14.26 -13.13 -5.17
CA ARG A 274 13.87 -13.68 -3.88
C ARG A 274 14.57 -12.92 -2.78
N PHE A 275 13.89 -12.77 -1.65
CA PHE A 275 14.49 -12.15 -0.49
C PHE A 275 15.40 -13.14 0.23
N ASP A 276 16.66 -12.76 0.39
CA ASP A 276 17.60 -13.35 1.33
C ASP A 276 18.19 -12.24 2.21
N PHE A 277 18.31 -12.52 3.52
CA PHE A 277 18.72 -11.51 4.47
C PHE A 277 20.21 -11.13 4.34
N GLU A 278 21.10 -12.09 4.11
CA GLU A 278 22.52 -11.80 3.98
C GLU A 278 22.83 -11.15 2.62
N GLU A 279 22.17 -11.60 1.55
CA GLU A 279 22.24 -10.93 0.24
C GLU A 279 21.74 -9.49 0.31
N MET A 280 20.66 -9.23 1.06
CA MET A 280 20.20 -7.86 1.33
C MET A 280 21.30 -7.03 2.00
N LEU A 281 21.97 -7.55 3.05
CA LEU A 281 23.05 -6.82 3.72
C LEU A 281 24.23 -6.54 2.78
N ARG A 282 24.61 -7.53 1.96
CA ARG A 282 25.65 -7.40 0.93
C ARG A 282 25.28 -6.35 -0.11
N ALA A 283 24.02 -6.34 -0.58
CA ALA A 283 23.52 -5.36 -1.52
C ALA A 283 23.52 -3.94 -0.92
N VAL A 284 23.17 -3.79 0.36
CA VAL A 284 23.25 -2.50 1.06
C VAL A 284 24.67 -1.95 1.05
N GLU A 285 25.66 -2.79 1.39
CA GLU A 285 27.06 -2.38 1.41
C GLU A 285 27.61 -2.08 0.01
N LYS A 286 27.35 -2.97 -0.96
CA LYS A 286 27.84 -2.91 -2.35
C LYS A 286 27.27 -1.71 -3.10
N TYR A 287 25.95 -1.53 -3.04
CA TYR A 287 25.23 -0.52 -3.81
C TYR A 287 24.95 0.78 -3.06
N LYS A 288 25.36 0.85 -1.77
CA LYS A 288 25.08 2.00 -0.90
C LYS A 288 23.58 2.31 -0.84
N VAL A 289 22.78 1.26 -0.65
CA VAL A 289 21.32 1.38 -0.53
C VAL A 289 20.97 2.39 0.55
N THR A 290 20.09 3.35 0.22
CA THR A 290 19.63 4.41 1.12
C THR A 290 18.27 4.11 1.73
N GLY A 291 17.46 3.26 1.09
CA GLY A 291 16.24 2.78 1.73
C GLY A 291 15.64 1.54 1.10
N MET A 292 14.65 0.98 1.79
CA MET A 292 13.92 -0.18 1.30
C MET A 292 12.55 -0.32 1.98
N PRO A 293 11.53 -0.81 1.26
CA PRO A 293 10.33 -1.35 1.88
C PRO A 293 10.68 -2.65 2.61
N VAL A 294 10.18 -2.81 3.84
CA VAL A 294 10.45 -3.97 4.68
C VAL A 294 9.16 -4.46 5.34
N SER A 295 9.15 -5.73 5.73
CA SER A 295 8.13 -6.28 6.63
C SER A 295 8.68 -6.35 8.05
N PRO A 296 7.83 -6.47 9.09
CA PRO A 296 8.29 -6.59 10.47
C PRO A 296 9.36 -7.68 10.72
N PRO A 297 9.30 -8.87 10.10
CA PRO A 297 10.36 -9.88 10.22
C PRO A 297 11.75 -9.40 9.81
N VAL A 298 11.86 -8.56 8.78
CA VAL A 298 13.15 -7.99 8.33
C VAL A 298 13.68 -7.01 9.37
N VAL A 299 12.82 -6.17 9.96
CA VAL A 299 13.20 -5.26 11.05
C VAL A 299 13.70 -6.07 12.26
N VAL A 300 12.99 -7.14 12.62
CA VAL A 300 13.41 -8.04 13.71
C VAL A 300 14.78 -8.66 13.41
N ALA A 301 15.01 -9.14 12.18
CA ALA A 301 16.29 -9.70 11.77
C ALA A 301 17.42 -8.66 11.81
N LEU A 302 17.17 -7.43 11.35
CA LEU A 302 18.12 -6.30 11.46
C LEU A 302 18.49 -5.99 12.91
N VAL A 303 17.53 -6.09 13.84
CA VAL A 303 17.80 -5.86 15.27
C VAL A 303 18.59 -7.02 15.88
N LYS A 304 18.14 -8.27 15.68
CA LYS A 304 18.61 -9.45 16.42
C LYS A 304 19.85 -10.11 15.83
N SER A 305 20.07 -10.04 14.53
CA SER A 305 21.15 -10.77 13.87
C SER A 305 22.51 -10.09 14.08
N ASP A 306 23.54 -10.89 14.37
CA ASP A 306 24.94 -10.45 14.39
C ASP A 306 25.53 -10.27 12.98
N LEU A 307 24.89 -10.82 11.94
CA LEU A 307 25.32 -10.62 10.56
C LEU A 307 25.39 -9.13 10.18
N THR A 308 24.54 -8.29 10.79
CA THR A 308 24.57 -6.84 10.55
C THR A 308 25.89 -6.18 10.93
N LYS A 309 26.70 -6.81 11.80
CA LYS A 309 28.03 -6.31 12.19
C LYS A 309 29.10 -6.57 11.12
N LYS A 310 28.84 -7.50 10.19
CA LYS A 310 29.79 -7.90 9.14
C LYS A 310 29.74 -7.00 7.90
N TYR A 311 28.71 -6.18 7.76
CA TYR A 311 28.48 -5.34 6.58
C TYR A 311 28.37 -3.88 6.98
N ASN A 312 28.87 -2.99 6.12
CA ASN A 312 28.66 -1.56 6.27
C ASN A 312 27.26 -1.14 5.81
N LEU A 313 26.39 -0.84 6.79
CA LEU A 313 25.01 -0.39 6.57
C LEU A 313 24.83 1.13 6.72
N SER A 314 25.91 1.92 6.77
CA SER A 314 25.87 3.36 7.06
C SER A 314 25.18 4.20 5.98
N SER A 315 24.95 3.63 4.79
CA SER A 315 24.23 4.30 3.71
C SER A 315 22.72 4.32 3.95
N LEU A 316 22.18 3.44 4.79
CA LEU A 316 20.74 3.39 5.07
C LEU A 316 20.29 4.69 5.74
N GLN A 317 19.20 5.24 5.23
CA GLN A 317 18.54 6.45 5.71
C GLN A 317 17.10 6.19 6.09
N ARG A 318 16.42 5.25 5.43
CA ARG A 318 14.99 5.01 5.66
C ARG A 318 14.55 3.58 5.38
N LEU A 319 13.72 3.04 6.27
CA LEU A 319 12.95 1.82 6.05
C LEU A 319 11.45 2.12 6.07
N GLY A 320 10.71 1.67 5.07
CA GLY A 320 9.25 1.69 5.07
C GLY A 320 8.71 0.35 5.54
N CYS A 321 8.34 0.23 6.82
CA CYS A 321 7.85 -1.02 7.38
C CYS A 321 6.34 -1.13 7.22
N GLY A 322 5.84 -2.15 6.52
CA GLY A 322 4.41 -2.34 6.29
C GLY A 322 4.02 -3.80 6.10
N GLY A 323 2.72 -4.04 5.87
CA GLY A 323 2.14 -5.38 5.68
C GLY A 323 1.73 -6.09 6.97
N ALA A 324 2.26 -5.68 8.12
CA ALA A 324 1.80 -6.05 9.46
C ALA A 324 2.30 -5.01 10.47
N SER A 325 1.75 -5.03 11.69
CA SER A 325 2.17 -4.16 12.78
C SER A 325 3.55 -4.56 13.30
N LEU A 326 4.42 -3.58 13.56
CA LEU A 326 5.66 -3.80 14.28
C LEU A 326 5.47 -3.36 15.73
N GLY A 327 5.79 -4.23 16.69
CA GLY A 327 5.68 -3.88 18.11
C GLY A 327 6.59 -2.71 18.50
N GLU A 328 6.09 -1.81 19.35
CA GLU A 328 6.79 -0.60 19.81
C GLU A 328 8.18 -0.92 20.39
N GLU A 329 8.29 -1.96 21.21
CA GLU A 329 9.56 -2.42 21.76
C GLU A 329 10.60 -2.73 20.67
N MET A 330 10.17 -3.36 19.57
CA MET A 330 11.05 -3.68 18.45
C MET A 330 11.43 -2.42 17.66
N ALA A 331 10.51 -1.48 17.49
CA ALA A 331 10.78 -0.19 16.86
C ALA A 331 11.81 0.62 17.66
N GLN A 332 11.70 0.63 18.99
CA GLN A 332 12.66 1.29 19.88
C GLN A 332 14.05 0.63 19.84
N ARG A 333 14.11 -0.72 19.89
CA ARG A 333 15.36 -1.46 19.73
C ARG A 333 16.01 -1.18 18.37
N PHE A 334 15.21 -1.09 17.30
CA PHE A 334 15.69 -0.69 15.98
C PHE A 334 16.28 0.72 15.99
N LYS A 335 15.55 1.71 16.53
CA LYS A 335 16.02 3.10 16.64
C LYS A 335 17.31 3.22 17.44
N LYS A 336 17.48 2.41 18.50
CA LYS A 336 18.72 2.37 19.29
C LYS A 336 19.90 1.80 18.48
N LYS A 337 19.68 0.76 17.68
CA LYS A 337 20.73 0.12 16.87
C LYS A 337 21.07 0.93 15.60
N PHE A 338 20.08 1.60 15.02
CA PHE A 338 20.18 2.38 13.78
C PHE A 338 19.64 3.81 13.97
N PRO A 339 20.32 4.66 14.78
CA PRO A 339 19.80 5.97 15.18
C PRO A 339 19.61 6.95 14.02
N ASN A 340 20.34 6.76 12.92
CA ASN A 340 20.29 7.61 11.74
C ASN A 340 19.30 7.10 10.66
N VAL A 341 18.60 6.00 10.92
CA VAL A 341 17.67 5.40 9.95
C VAL A 341 16.24 5.69 10.39
N LEU A 342 15.49 6.40 9.54
CA LEU A 342 14.07 6.63 9.75
C LEU A 342 13.27 5.36 9.49
N LEU A 343 12.64 4.82 10.53
CA LEU A 343 11.67 3.75 10.41
C LEU A 343 10.27 4.34 10.24
N ALA A 344 9.79 4.40 8.99
CA ALA A 344 8.44 4.86 8.68
C ALA A 344 7.46 3.69 8.75
N GLN A 345 6.43 3.82 9.58
CA GLN A 345 5.33 2.85 9.70
C GLN A 345 4.03 3.51 9.23
N PRO A 346 3.17 2.84 8.44
CA PRO A 346 1.82 3.30 8.22
C PRO A 346 1.04 3.17 9.53
N LEU A 347 0.38 4.25 9.95
CA LEU A 347 -0.54 4.21 11.09
C LEU A 347 -1.66 3.21 10.79
N SER A 348 -2.04 2.40 11.77
CA SER A 348 -3.29 1.64 11.67
C SER A 348 -4.48 2.59 11.55
N ALA A 349 -5.61 2.11 11.02
CA ALA A 349 -6.83 2.91 10.94
C ALA A 349 -7.26 3.44 12.33
N ALA A 350 -7.07 2.64 13.38
CA ALA A 350 -7.34 3.04 14.75
C ALA A 350 -6.39 4.16 15.23
N GLU A 351 -5.08 4.01 15.05
CA GLU A 351 -4.08 5.04 15.43
C GLU A 351 -4.25 6.33 14.64
N PHE A 352 -4.61 6.22 13.36
CA PHE A 352 -4.94 7.38 12.54
C PHE A 352 -6.16 8.13 13.12
N CYS A 353 -7.24 7.42 13.43
CA CYS A 353 -8.41 8.01 14.09
C CYS A 353 -8.07 8.61 15.46
N PHE A 354 -7.26 7.96 16.29
CA PHE A 354 -6.84 8.51 17.59
C PHE A 354 -6.00 9.77 17.45
N SER A 355 -5.08 9.80 16.48
CA SER A 355 -4.32 11.00 16.12
C SER A 355 -5.24 12.16 15.77
N ILE A 356 -6.31 11.89 15.01
CA ILE A 356 -7.31 12.90 14.67
C ILE A 356 -8.09 13.35 15.93
N PHE A 357 -8.61 12.41 16.73
CA PHE A 357 -9.41 12.74 17.91
C PHE A 357 -8.65 13.57 18.95
N ASN A 358 -7.39 13.20 19.24
CA ASN A 358 -6.57 13.91 20.22
C ASN A 358 -6.20 15.34 19.76
N ASN A 359 -6.15 15.58 18.45
CA ASN A 359 -5.82 16.90 17.91
C ASN A 359 -7.06 17.78 17.70
N THR A 360 -8.23 17.20 17.41
CA THR A 360 -9.48 17.93 17.12
C THR A 360 -10.29 18.22 18.39
N PHE A 361 -10.37 17.29 19.34
CA PHE A 361 -11.26 17.39 20.50
C PHE A 361 -10.45 17.58 21.80
N THR A 362 -9.86 18.77 21.94
CA THR A 362 -8.92 19.09 23.03
C THR A 362 -9.58 19.48 24.35
N ASP A 363 -10.89 19.81 24.33
CA ASP A 363 -11.63 20.24 25.53
C ASP A 363 -12.05 19.08 26.45
N GLY A 364 -11.91 17.84 25.97
CA GLY A 364 -12.29 16.62 26.69
C GLY A 364 -13.78 16.47 27.01
N ALA A 365 -14.61 17.45 26.70
CA ALA A 365 -16.03 17.49 27.03
C ALA A 365 -16.94 17.25 25.82
N THR A 366 -16.39 17.38 24.59
CA THR A 366 -17.16 17.16 23.37
C THR A 366 -17.78 15.75 23.34
N THR A 367 -19.10 15.69 23.13
CA THR A 367 -19.85 14.45 23.02
C THR A 367 -19.45 13.68 21.75
N PHE A 368 -19.02 12.43 21.92
CA PHE A 368 -18.74 11.49 20.84
C PHE A 368 -20.00 10.72 20.41
N SER A 369 -20.77 10.22 21.38
CA SER A 369 -21.99 9.45 21.11
C SER A 369 -23.04 9.67 22.19
N VAL A 370 -24.31 9.58 21.80
CA VAL A 370 -25.47 9.64 22.69
C VAL A 370 -26.35 8.43 22.42
N ASN A 371 -26.65 7.66 23.46
CA ASN A 371 -27.70 6.66 23.39
C ASN A 371 -29.04 7.36 23.68
N VAL A 372 -29.83 7.57 22.63
CA VAL A 372 -31.08 8.36 22.71
C VAL A 372 -32.10 7.74 23.67
N THR A 373 -32.13 6.41 23.79
CA THR A 373 -33.08 5.69 24.65
C THR A 373 -32.75 5.83 26.14
N THR A 374 -31.47 5.79 26.49
CA THR A 374 -31.02 5.82 27.89
C THR A 374 -30.56 7.20 28.36
N GLY A 375 -30.38 8.15 27.45
CA GLY A 375 -29.80 9.46 27.71
C GLY A 375 -28.30 9.44 28.03
N LYS A 376 -27.65 8.26 28.04
CA LYS A 376 -26.23 8.15 28.32
C LYS A 376 -25.42 8.78 27.19
N THR A 377 -24.45 9.61 27.57
CA THR A 377 -23.49 10.23 26.68
C THR A 377 -22.10 9.66 26.90
N LEU A 378 -21.31 9.61 25.84
CA LEU A 378 -19.89 9.27 25.86
C LEU A 378 -19.16 10.44 25.22
N SER A 379 -18.28 11.10 25.97
CA SER A 379 -17.41 12.14 25.40
C SER A 379 -16.24 11.53 24.62
N TYR A 380 -15.57 12.32 23.79
CA TYR A 380 -14.37 11.87 23.08
C TYR A 380 -13.24 11.45 24.06
N SER A 381 -13.06 12.18 25.17
CA SER A 381 -12.05 11.82 26.17
C SER A 381 -12.37 10.48 26.83
N GLN A 382 -13.64 10.26 27.19
CA GLN A 382 -14.11 9.00 27.75
C GLN A 382 -13.97 7.87 26.73
N PHE A 383 -14.30 8.10 25.46
CA PHE A 383 -14.13 7.12 24.39
C PHE A 383 -12.66 6.71 24.25
N VAL A 384 -11.73 7.65 24.13
CA VAL A 384 -10.29 7.36 24.01
C VAL A 384 -9.76 6.63 25.24
N SER A 385 -10.15 7.10 26.43
CA SER A 385 -9.76 6.45 27.71
C SER A 385 -10.27 5.01 27.77
N GLN A 386 -11.55 4.79 27.50
CA GLN A 386 -12.18 3.47 27.52
C GLN A 386 -11.58 2.54 26.47
N VAL A 387 -11.21 3.02 25.28
CA VAL A 387 -10.53 2.17 24.30
C VAL A 387 -9.16 1.74 24.81
N ARG A 388 -8.37 2.64 25.41
CA ARG A 388 -7.07 2.28 25.99
C ARG A 388 -7.22 1.26 27.12
N SER A 389 -8.15 1.51 28.04
CA SER A 389 -8.47 0.60 29.15
C SER A 389 -8.93 -0.76 28.67
N LEU A 390 -9.81 -0.81 27.67
CA LEU A 390 -10.26 -2.06 27.10
C LEU A 390 -9.15 -2.79 26.37
N THR A 391 -8.34 -2.08 25.56
CA THR A 391 -7.18 -2.64 24.84
C THR A 391 -6.23 -3.31 25.83
N TYR A 392 -5.88 -2.62 26.91
CA TYR A 392 -5.04 -3.14 27.98
C TYR A 392 -5.67 -4.36 28.67
N SER A 393 -6.93 -4.25 29.09
CA SER A 393 -7.66 -5.33 29.74
C SER A 393 -7.73 -6.58 28.87
N LEU A 394 -7.95 -6.41 27.57
CA LEU A 394 -8.01 -7.52 26.63
C LEU A 394 -6.66 -8.22 26.49
N GLN A 395 -5.54 -7.48 26.44
CA GLN A 395 -4.19 -8.05 26.41
C GLN A 395 -3.85 -8.84 27.67
N GLN A 396 -4.26 -8.36 28.84
CA GLN A 396 -3.95 -9.02 30.12
C GLN A 396 -4.80 -10.25 30.36
N ARG A 397 -6.08 -10.22 29.96
CA ARG A 397 -7.05 -11.27 30.30
C ARG A 397 -7.20 -12.33 29.22
N PHE A 398 -6.95 -11.96 27.97
CA PHE A 398 -7.09 -12.87 26.84
C PHE A 398 -5.76 -12.94 26.09
N SER A 399 -5.28 -14.16 25.83
CA SER A 399 -4.09 -14.39 25.00
C SER A 399 -4.42 -14.25 23.50
N LEU A 400 -5.01 -13.11 23.13
CA LEU A 400 -5.36 -12.77 21.75
C LEU A 400 -4.09 -12.47 20.96
N SER A 401 -4.01 -13.04 19.76
CA SER A 401 -2.92 -12.83 18.81
C SER A 401 -3.38 -11.99 17.63
N GLN A 402 -2.46 -11.28 16.98
CA GLN A 402 -2.77 -10.54 15.76
C GLN A 402 -3.42 -11.45 14.71
N ASN A 403 -4.42 -10.92 14.01
CA ASN A 403 -5.28 -11.64 13.05
C ASN A 403 -6.22 -12.70 13.64
N ASP A 404 -6.25 -12.89 14.96
CA ASP A 404 -7.36 -13.58 15.59
C ASP A 404 -8.67 -12.85 15.24
N VAL A 405 -9.77 -13.59 15.23
CA VAL A 405 -11.08 -13.06 14.88
C VAL A 405 -11.92 -12.87 16.15
N ALA A 406 -12.45 -11.68 16.34
CA ALA A 406 -13.42 -11.38 17.39
C ALA A 406 -14.82 -11.21 16.76
N PHE A 407 -15.80 -11.93 17.31
CA PHE A 407 -17.19 -11.81 16.89
C PHE A 407 -17.90 -10.72 17.69
N ILE A 408 -18.70 -9.88 17.06
CA ILE A 408 -19.53 -8.90 17.77
C ILE A 408 -20.99 -9.14 17.42
N LEU A 409 -21.80 -9.52 18.42
CA LEU A 409 -23.24 -9.73 18.28
C LEU A 409 -23.99 -8.94 19.34
N SER A 410 -24.22 -7.66 19.05
CA SER A 410 -24.84 -6.72 19.98
C SER A 410 -25.84 -5.81 19.27
N PRO A 411 -26.97 -5.47 19.92
CA PRO A 411 -27.75 -4.29 19.57
C PRO A 411 -26.90 -3.01 19.59
N PRO A 412 -27.35 -1.93 18.93
CA PRO A 412 -26.71 -0.62 19.01
C PRO A 412 -26.48 -0.21 20.47
N SER A 413 -25.22 0.03 20.81
CA SER A 413 -24.80 0.39 22.17
C SER A 413 -23.63 1.37 22.13
N ILE A 414 -23.55 2.23 23.15
CA ILE A 414 -22.51 3.24 23.28
C ILE A 414 -21.11 2.61 23.47
N HIS A 415 -21.06 1.35 23.91
CA HIS A 415 -19.82 0.61 24.11
C HIS A 415 -19.28 -0.05 22.83
N ILE A 416 -20.10 -0.21 21.79
CA ILE A 416 -19.67 -0.91 20.57
C ILE A 416 -18.53 -0.20 19.85
N PRO A 417 -18.55 1.14 19.69
CA PRO A 417 -17.38 1.84 19.17
C PRO A 417 -16.12 1.56 19.99
N VAL A 418 -16.22 1.52 21.33
CA VAL A 418 -15.08 1.27 22.22
C VAL A 418 -14.50 -0.12 21.96
N VAL A 419 -15.35 -1.14 21.91
CA VAL A 419 -14.96 -2.54 21.61
C VAL A 419 -14.30 -2.63 20.24
N TYR A 420 -14.93 -2.01 19.23
CA TYR A 420 -14.44 -2.06 17.85
C TYR A 420 -13.03 -1.47 17.73
N PHE A 421 -12.82 -0.28 18.29
CA PHE A 421 -11.51 0.37 18.23
C PHE A 421 -10.45 -0.32 19.08
N ALA A 422 -10.81 -0.87 20.25
CA ALA A 422 -9.88 -1.65 21.07
C ALA A 422 -9.39 -2.91 20.33
N LEU A 423 -10.29 -3.64 19.68
CA LEU A 423 -9.93 -4.83 18.90
C LEU A 423 -9.04 -4.47 17.70
N LEU A 424 -9.37 -3.38 16.99
CA LEU A 424 -8.52 -2.90 15.88
C LEU A 424 -7.12 -2.47 16.36
N SER A 425 -7.03 -1.82 17.52
CA SER A 425 -5.74 -1.45 18.14
C SER A 425 -4.88 -2.68 18.48
N LEU A 426 -5.49 -3.83 18.72
CA LEU A 426 -4.80 -5.11 18.92
C LEU A 426 -4.49 -5.87 17.62
N GLY A 427 -4.87 -5.32 16.46
CA GLY A 427 -4.74 -6.01 15.18
C GLY A 427 -5.66 -7.23 15.05
N ILE A 428 -6.77 -7.24 15.79
CA ILE A 428 -7.80 -8.29 15.76
C ILE A 428 -8.77 -8.01 14.62
N VAL A 429 -9.13 -9.04 13.87
CA VAL A 429 -10.13 -8.97 12.81
C VAL A 429 -11.51 -8.98 13.45
N VAL A 430 -12.34 -7.99 13.13
CA VAL A 430 -13.69 -7.90 13.69
C VAL A 430 -14.69 -8.51 12.72
N SER A 431 -15.51 -9.45 13.20
CA SER A 431 -16.66 -10.03 12.48
C SER A 431 -17.96 -9.58 13.15
N PRO A 432 -18.52 -8.42 12.78
CA PRO A 432 -19.79 -7.97 13.32
C PRO A 432 -20.95 -8.75 12.71
N ALA A 433 -21.99 -8.98 13.50
CA ALA A 433 -23.20 -9.68 13.08
C ALA A 433 -24.46 -8.94 13.55
N ASN A 434 -25.53 -9.07 12.78
CA ASN A 434 -26.81 -8.47 13.13
C ASN A 434 -27.45 -9.27 14.28
N PRO A 435 -27.74 -8.67 15.44
CA PRO A 435 -28.36 -9.38 16.58
C PRO A 435 -29.74 -9.98 16.24
N LEU A 436 -30.43 -9.43 15.24
CA LEU A 436 -31.73 -9.91 14.76
C LEU A 436 -31.63 -11.13 13.83
N SER A 437 -30.41 -11.51 13.39
CA SER A 437 -30.23 -12.71 12.58
C SER A 437 -30.62 -13.97 13.35
N SER A 438 -31.08 -14.96 12.59
CA SER A 438 -31.45 -16.28 13.09
C SER A 438 -30.24 -17.04 13.63
N ASN A 439 -30.48 -18.03 14.50
CA ASN A 439 -29.40 -18.83 15.08
C ASN A 439 -28.59 -19.59 14.02
N SER A 440 -29.23 -20.02 12.93
CA SER A 440 -28.56 -20.68 11.80
C SER A 440 -27.64 -19.73 11.03
N GLU A 441 -28.05 -18.49 10.80
CA GLU A 441 -27.22 -17.47 10.14
C GLU A 441 -26.01 -17.10 11.01
N ILE A 442 -26.21 -16.93 12.32
CA ILE A 442 -25.12 -16.67 13.26
C ILE A 442 -24.15 -17.85 13.31
N ALA A 443 -24.65 -19.08 13.41
CA ALA A 443 -23.83 -20.27 13.38
C ALA A 443 -23.01 -20.37 12.07
N HIS A 444 -23.64 -20.07 10.93
CA HIS A 444 -22.96 -20.06 9.64
C HIS A 444 -21.84 -19.00 9.59
N GLN A 445 -22.10 -17.78 10.05
CA GLN A 445 -21.10 -16.73 10.08
C GLN A 445 -19.93 -17.09 11.00
N ILE A 446 -20.19 -17.65 12.17
CA ILE A 446 -19.16 -18.13 13.11
C ILE A 446 -18.32 -19.25 12.47
N GLN A 447 -18.95 -20.17 11.73
CA GLN A 447 -18.23 -21.22 11.02
C GLN A 447 -17.28 -20.66 9.94
N LEU A 448 -17.70 -19.60 9.26
CA LEU A 448 -16.89 -18.92 8.23
C LEU A 448 -15.75 -18.09 8.84
N SER A 449 -16.06 -17.29 9.87
CA SER A 449 -15.11 -16.33 10.44
C SER A 449 -14.20 -16.93 11.51
N LYS A 450 -14.58 -18.08 12.08
CA LYS A 450 -13.80 -18.82 13.11
C LYS A 450 -13.31 -17.92 14.26
N PRO A 451 -14.23 -17.21 14.94
CA PRO A 451 -13.86 -16.31 16.02
C PRO A 451 -13.31 -17.09 17.22
N VAL A 452 -12.31 -16.50 17.88
CA VAL A 452 -11.75 -17.06 19.12
C VAL A 452 -12.38 -16.46 20.37
N VAL A 453 -13.02 -15.29 20.25
CA VAL A 453 -13.73 -14.57 21.32
C VAL A 453 -14.98 -13.90 20.75
N ALA A 454 -16.03 -13.74 21.56
CA ALA A 454 -17.24 -13.01 21.18
C ALA A 454 -17.58 -11.90 22.18
N PHE A 455 -18.09 -10.77 21.68
CA PHE A 455 -18.63 -9.67 22.46
C PHE A 455 -20.12 -9.57 22.19
N VAL A 456 -20.93 -9.84 23.21
CA VAL A 456 -22.40 -9.98 23.09
C VAL A 456 -23.11 -9.35 24.28
N THR A 457 -24.44 -9.23 24.23
CA THR A 457 -25.23 -8.92 25.42
C THR A 457 -25.77 -10.20 26.05
N SER A 458 -26.25 -10.13 27.30
CA SER A 458 -26.90 -11.26 27.96
C SER A 458 -28.02 -11.84 27.10
N GLU A 459 -28.79 -10.97 26.42
CA GLU A 459 -29.87 -11.34 25.51
C GLU A 459 -29.39 -12.17 24.31
N THR A 460 -28.26 -11.84 23.69
CA THR A 460 -27.77 -12.53 22.48
C THR A 460 -26.77 -13.65 22.77
N SER A 461 -26.32 -13.79 24.02
CA SER A 461 -25.30 -14.75 24.44
C SER A 461 -25.63 -16.20 24.10
N HIS A 462 -26.89 -16.59 24.22
CA HIS A 462 -27.37 -17.94 23.92
C HIS A 462 -27.20 -18.36 22.45
N LYS A 463 -26.97 -17.39 21.54
CA LYS A 463 -26.71 -17.65 20.12
C LYS A 463 -25.24 -18.00 19.84
N ILE A 464 -24.35 -17.84 20.81
CA ILE A 464 -22.91 -18.02 20.65
C ILE A 464 -22.49 -19.39 21.20
N PRO A 465 -21.80 -20.24 20.41
CA PRO A 465 -21.22 -21.48 20.92
C PRO A 465 -20.01 -21.21 21.82
N SER A 466 -19.50 -22.24 22.50
CA SER A 466 -18.26 -22.10 23.26
C SER A 466 -17.09 -21.75 22.34
N LEU A 467 -16.38 -20.67 22.63
CA LEU A 467 -15.19 -20.21 21.89
C LEU A 467 -13.93 -20.37 22.74
N LYS A 468 -12.76 -20.36 22.09
CA LYS A 468 -11.44 -20.56 22.72
C LYS A 468 -11.19 -19.64 23.92
N HIS A 469 -11.56 -18.37 23.78
CA HIS A 469 -11.42 -17.34 24.81
C HIS A 469 -12.78 -16.94 25.41
N GLY A 470 -13.83 -17.72 25.13
CA GLY A 470 -15.16 -17.49 25.65
C GLY A 470 -15.87 -16.27 25.08
N THR A 471 -16.80 -15.75 25.89
CA THR A 471 -17.74 -14.69 25.52
C THR A 471 -17.69 -13.58 26.56
N VAL A 472 -17.59 -12.34 26.12
CA VAL A 472 -17.63 -11.12 26.93
C VAL A 472 -19.03 -10.52 26.86
N LEU A 473 -19.68 -10.41 28.02
CA LEU A 473 -21.01 -9.81 28.14
C LEU A 473 -20.90 -8.29 28.31
N LEU A 474 -21.30 -7.53 27.29
CA LEU A 474 -21.18 -6.07 27.21
C LEU A 474 -22.04 -5.31 28.22
N ASP A 475 -23.09 -5.95 28.72
CA ASP A 475 -24.03 -5.45 29.71
C ASP A 475 -23.70 -5.93 31.14
N SER A 476 -22.57 -6.64 31.32
CA SER A 476 -22.13 -7.13 32.62
C SER A 476 -21.32 -6.08 33.41
N PRO A 477 -21.36 -6.14 34.76
CA PRO A 477 -20.44 -5.38 35.61
C PRO A 477 -18.96 -5.69 35.33
N GLU A 478 -18.66 -6.91 34.87
CA GLU A 478 -17.31 -7.33 34.50
C GLU A 478 -16.80 -6.52 33.30
N PHE A 479 -17.61 -6.33 32.25
CA PHE A 479 -17.20 -5.53 31.10
C PHE A 479 -16.96 -4.06 31.47
N LEU A 480 -17.77 -3.50 32.39
CA LEU A 480 -17.50 -2.16 32.92
C LEU A 480 -16.13 -2.07 33.59
N SER A 481 -15.69 -3.12 34.29
CA SER A 481 -14.34 -3.17 34.85
C SER A 481 -13.25 -3.13 33.77
N PHE A 482 -13.49 -3.66 32.57
CA PHE A 482 -12.50 -3.67 31.49
C PHE A 482 -12.29 -2.27 30.90
N ILE A 483 -13.37 -1.53 30.72
CA ILE A 483 -13.32 -0.19 30.10
C ILE A 483 -12.97 0.92 31.10
N LEU A 484 -13.03 0.65 32.41
CA LEU A 484 -12.67 1.59 33.48
C LEU A 484 -11.32 1.30 34.12
N GLN A 485 -10.67 0.19 33.75
CA GLN A 485 -9.35 -0.17 34.28
C GLN A 485 -8.31 0.86 33.81
N GLU A 486 -7.73 1.62 34.74
CA GLU A 486 -6.63 2.52 34.38
C GLU A 486 -5.41 1.68 33.98
N PRO A 487 -4.92 1.81 32.72
CA PRO A 487 -3.63 1.23 32.39
C PRO A 487 -2.56 1.86 33.28
N PRO A 488 -1.50 1.12 33.67
CA PRO A 488 -0.40 1.70 34.42
C PRO A 488 0.07 2.96 33.72
N ALA A 489 0.41 4.00 34.49
CA ALA A 489 0.86 5.28 33.95
C ALA A 489 2.09 5.06 33.06
N GLU A 490 1.88 4.86 31.77
CA GLU A 490 2.95 4.87 30.80
C GLU A 490 3.51 6.30 30.80
N SER A 491 4.81 6.38 31.04
CA SER A 491 5.60 7.59 30.95
C SER A 491 5.17 8.37 29.71
N LYS A 492 4.72 9.60 29.88
CA LYS A 492 4.61 10.57 28.79
C LYS A 492 5.91 10.54 27.98
N ALA A 493 5.89 9.96 26.78
CA ALA A 493 6.96 10.05 25.78
C ALA A 493 6.38 9.80 24.39
#